data_AF-A0A817WT95-F1
#
_entry.id   AF-A0A817WT95-F1
#
_cell.length_a   1.000
_cell.length_b   1.000
_cell.length_c   1.000
_cell.angle_alpha   90.00
_cell.angle_beta   90.00
_cell.angle_gamma   90.00
#
_symmetry.space_group_name_H-M   'P 1'
#
loop_
_entity.id
_entity.type
_entity.pdbx_description
1 polymer ?
#
loop_
_entity_poly.entity_id
_entity_poly.type
_entity_poly.pdbx_seq_one_letter_code
_entity_poly.pdbx_strand_id
1 'polypeptide(L)'
;MNISVKKRWEIVFLSRHEHGPHMSNVNISQYLRISESTVRYWLERYETTGDIEIIQKSGRKRSTTEKQDDTIQSMIAQHPTESTRQIAVRLSKKGVKISKTTLRRRFKEAGLQLMKPTSKPLLTADHIKKRLEWTIQHQDVDWNQVIFTDESSFHMKQVIRRVWKKRGEKYYVSTVKHPVKIHVWGCFSKHGFGKLVLFRKTLNSEFMCKIYKNDLLPSAKNGLVIITITGNF
;
A
#
# COMPACT_ATOMS: atom_id res chain seq x y z
N MET A 1 -1.41 -8.68 -40.05
CA MET A 1 -1.34 -10.15 -39.90
C MET A 1 -0.13 -10.47 -39.02
N ASN A 2 -0.31 -11.28 -37.98
CA ASN A 2 0.74 -11.54 -37.00
C ASN A 2 1.37 -12.93 -37.27
N ILE A 3 2.34 -13.01 -38.18
CA ILE A 3 3.15 -14.21 -38.40
C ILE A 3 4.39 -14.18 -37.50
N SER A 4 4.93 -15.33 -37.10
CA SER A 4 6.08 -15.40 -36.19
C SER A 4 7.32 -14.73 -36.80
N VAL A 5 8.22 -14.23 -35.95
CA VAL A 5 9.49 -13.61 -36.38
C VAL A 5 10.31 -14.58 -37.22
N LYS A 6 10.35 -15.87 -36.83
CA LYS A 6 11.01 -16.93 -37.60
C LYS A 6 10.49 -17.03 -39.03
N LYS A 7 9.16 -17.05 -39.21
CA LYS A 7 8.55 -17.10 -40.55
C LYS A 7 8.87 -15.86 -41.39
N ARG A 8 9.08 -14.69 -40.79
CA ARG A 8 9.48 -13.47 -41.52
C ARG A 8 10.92 -13.55 -42.00
N TRP A 9 11.84 -14.00 -41.15
CA TRP A 9 13.23 -14.26 -41.56
C TRP A 9 13.30 -15.36 -42.62
N GLU A 10 12.44 -16.37 -42.53
CA GLU A 10 12.34 -17.44 -43.53
C GLU A 10 11.87 -16.91 -44.89
N ILE A 11 10.94 -15.94 -44.93
CA ILE A 11 10.57 -15.23 -46.18
C ILE A 11 11.79 -14.52 -46.78
N VAL A 12 12.55 -13.79 -45.97
CA VAL A 12 13.75 -13.07 -46.42
C VAL A 12 14.82 -14.06 -46.90
N PHE A 13 15.05 -15.14 -46.15
CA PHE A 13 15.99 -16.20 -46.50
C PHE A 13 15.65 -16.84 -47.85
N LEU A 14 14.38 -17.20 -48.06
CA LEU A 14 13.93 -17.87 -49.28
C LEU A 14 14.01 -16.99 -50.53
N SER A 15 14.00 -15.66 -50.39
CA SER A 15 13.98 -14.73 -51.54
C SER A 15 15.28 -13.95 -51.77
N ARG A 16 15.92 -13.45 -50.72
CA ARG A 16 16.94 -12.38 -50.78
C ARG A 16 18.30 -12.76 -50.19
N HIS A 17 18.40 -13.84 -49.42
CA HIS A 17 19.65 -14.22 -48.79
C HIS A 17 20.60 -14.92 -49.78
N GLU A 18 21.90 -14.65 -49.69
CA GLU A 18 22.94 -15.14 -50.62
C GLU A 18 23.04 -16.67 -50.67
N HIS A 19 22.80 -17.35 -49.55
CA HIS A 19 22.73 -18.82 -49.48
C HIS A 19 21.30 -19.36 -49.58
N GLY A 20 20.36 -18.52 -50.01
CA GLY A 20 18.96 -18.85 -50.15
C GLY A 20 18.62 -19.36 -51.55
N PRO A 21 17.49 -20.07 -51.72
CA PRO A 21 17.05 -20.62 -53.01
C PRO A 21 16.49 -19.59 -54.01
N HIS A 22 16.47 -18.29 -53.68
CA HIS A 22 15.95 -17.19 -54.51
C HIS A 22 14.59 -17.47 -55.17
N MET A 23 13.64 -17.95 -54.36
CA MET A 23 12.29 -18.32 -54.80
C MET A 23 11.42 -17.11 -55.13
N SER A 24 10.46 -17.30 -56.04
CA SER A 24 9.40 -16.33 -56.34
C SER A 24 8.39 -16.20 -55.19
N ASN A 25 7.69 -15.07 -55.12
CA ASN A 25 6.69 -14.82 -54.07
C ASN A 25 5.58 -15.89 -54.03
N VAL A 26 5.19 -16.43 -55.19
CA VAL A 26 4.20 -17.50 -55.33
C VAL A 26 4.70 -18.80 -54.70
N ASN A 27 5.96 -19.17 -54.95
CA ASN A 27 6.55 -20.40 -54.39
C ASN A 27 6.74 -20.29 -52.87
N ILE A 28 7.16 -19.12 -52.38
CA ILE A 28 7.30 -18.85 -50.93
C ILE A 28 5.93 -18.91 -50.24
N SER A 29 4.90 -18.34 -50.86
CA SER A 29 3.51 -18.38 -50.40
C SER A 29 3.01 -19.83 -50.22
N GLN A 30 3.23 -20.67 -51.23
CA GLN A 30 2.87 -22.09 -51.21
C GLN A 30 3.68 -22.89 -50.17
N TYR A 31 4.99 -22.66 -50.10
CA TYR A 31 5.90 -23.36 -49.18
C TYR A 31 5.59 -23.04 -47.71
N LEU A 32 5.44 -21.75 -47.36
CA LEU A 32 5.21 -21.30 -45.99
C LEU A 32 3.73 -21.29 -45.58
N ARG A 33 2.83 -21.59 -46.53
CA ARG A 33 1.36 -21.54 -46.40
C ARG A 33 0.87 -20.20 -45.85
N ILE A 34 1.30 -19.12 -46.47
CA ILE A 34 0.94 -17.72 -46.13
C ILE A 34 0.54 -16.97 -47.39
N SER A 35 -0.29 -15.93 -47.29
CA SER A 35 -0.71 -15.20 -48.50
C SER A 35 0.47 -14.51 -49.19
N GLU A 36 0.44 -14.50 -50.52
CA GLU A 36 1.46 -13.81 -51.33
C GLU A 36 1.57 -12.31 -50.99
N SER A 37 0.43 -11.68 -50.65
CA SER A 37 0.39 -10.30 -50.14
C SER A 37 1.18 -10.10 -48.84
N THR A 38 1.21 -11.12 -47.96
CA THR A 38 2.02 -11.09 -46.74
C THR A 38 3.50 -11.27 -47.05
N VAL A 39 3.84 -12.17 -47.99
CA VAL A 39 5.22 -12.37 -48.46
C VAL A 39 5.78 -11.06 -49.01
N ARG A 40 5.05 -10.44 -49.95
CA ARG A 40 5.42 -9.16 -50.55
C ARG A 40 5.58 -8.04 -49.52
N TYR A 41 4.64 -7.91 -48.59
CA TYR A 41 4.72 -6.91 -47.51
C TYR A 41 6.01 -7.02 -46.68
N TRP A 42 6.43 -8.23 -46.32
CA TRP A 42 7.64 -8.44 -45.53
C TRP A 42 8.93 -8.23 -46.31
N LEU A 43 8.95 -8.60 -47.60
CA LEU A 43 10.09 -8.32 -48.48
C LEU A 43 10.27 -6.82 -48.72
N GLU A 44 9.20 -6.10 -49.07
CA GLU A 44 9.22 -4.63 -49.24
C GLU A 44 9.68 -3.92 -47.95
N ARG A 45 9.20 -4.40 -46.79
CA ARG A 45 9.63 -3.87 -45.49
C ARG A 45 11.11 -4.12 -45.23
N TYR A 46 11.61 -5.33 -45.50
CA TYR A 46 13.03 -5.67 -45.31
C TYR A 46 13.93 -4.83 -46.23
N GLU A 47 13.54 -4.64 -47.49
CA GLU A 47 14.28 -3.77 -48.42
C GLU A 47 14.31 -2.30 -47.97
N THR A 48 13.23 -1.82 -47.35
CA THR A 48 13.14 -0.41 -46.89
C THR A 48 13.86 -0.16 -45.58
N THR A 49 13.77 -1.08 -44.61
CA THR A 49 14.21 -0.85 -43.22
C THR A 49 15.41 -1.68 -42.79
N GLY A 50 15.76 -2.72 -43.56
CA GLY A 50 16.78 -3.71 -43.16
C GLY A 50 16.35 -4.62 -42.01
N ASP A 51 15.11 -4.48 -41.52
CA ASP A 51 14.59 -5.18 -40.35
C ASP A 51 13.17 -5.73 -40.58
N ILE A 52 12.89 -6.86 -39.95
CA ILE A 52 11.62 -7.59 -39.97
C ILE A 52 10.93 -7.60 -38.59
N GLU A 53 11.50 -6.91 -37.60
CA GLU A 53 10.83 -6.66 -36.35
C GLU A 53 9.60 -5.76 -36.53
N ILE A 54 8.54 -6.10 -35.81
CA ILE A 54 7.37 -5.22 -35.73
C ILE A 54 7.73 -4.12 -34.75
N ILE A 55 7.94 -2.91 -35.28
CA ILE A 55 7.93 -1.71 -34.46
C ILE A 55 6.59 -1.68 -33.74
N GLN A 56 6.64 -1.66 -32.41
CA GLN A 56 5.44 -1.57 -31.60
C GLN A 56 4.68 -0.31 -31.98
N LYS A 57 3.48 -0.47 -32.53
CA LYS A 57 2.65 0.67 -32.93
C LYS A 57 2.43 1.54 -31.69
N SER A 58 2.62 2.85 -31.84
CA SER A 58 2.32 3.79 -30.77
C SER A 58 0.87 3.59 -30.33
N GLY A 59 0.66 3.30 -29.05
CA GLY A 59 -0.68 3.22 -28.49
C GLY A 59 -1.41 4.55 -28.62
N ARG A 60 -2.68 4.58 -28.21
CA ARG A 60 -3.46 5.82 -28.15
C ARG A 60 -2.70 6.88 -27.36
N LYS A 61 -2.51 8.07 -27.96
CA LYS A 61 -1.89 9.22 -27.30
C LYS A 61 -2.58 9.49 -25.96
N ARG A 62 -1.79 9.92 -24.97
CA ARG A 62 -2.31 10.29 -23.64
C ARG A 62 -3.32 11.44 -23.78
N SER A 63 -4.33 11.45 -22.93
CA SER A 63 -5.26 12.57 -22.82
C SER A 63 -4.70 13.74 -22.00
N THR A 64 -3.56 13.53 -21.34
CA THR A 64 -2.90 14.51 -20.49
C THR A 64 -1.51 14.84 -21.02
N THR A 65 -1.08 16.07 -20.80
CA THR A 65 0.29 16.52 -21.07
C THR A 65 1.17 16.34 -19.84
N GLU A 66 2.49 16.35 -20.02
CA GLU A 66 3.45 16.24 -18.91
C GLU A 66 3.25 17.33 -17.85
N LYS A 67 3.07 18.59 -18.27
CA LYS A 67 2.73 19.70 -17.37
C LYS A 67 1.45 19.48 -16.55
N GLN A 68 0.44 18.81 -17.15
CA GLN A 68 -0.77 18.44 -16.43
C GLN A 68 -0.50 17.33 -15.41
N ASP A 69 0.34 16.36 -15.77
CA ASP A 69 0.74 15.27 -14.87
C ASP A 69 1.54 15.82 -13.67
N ASP A 70 2.40 16.83 -13.86
CA ASP A 70 3.10 17.53 -12.77
C ASP A 70 2.14 18.28 -11.85
N THR A 71 1.15 18.95 -12.43
CA THR A 71 0.10 19.66 -11.68
C THR A 71 -0.71 18.67 -10.84
N ILE A 72 -1.03 17.50 -11.41
CA ILE A 72 -1.74 16.42 -10.74
C ILE A 72 -0.94 15.91 -9.55
N GLN A 73 0.35 15.63 -9.73
CA GLN A 73 1.23 15.14 -8.66
C GLN A 73 1.37 16.15 -7.53
N SER A 74 1.59 17.43 -7.87
CA SER A 74 1.70 18.52 -6.89
C SER A 74 0.43 18.68 -6.06
N MET A 75 -0.76 18.54 -6.66
CA MET A 75 -2.02 18.62 -5.92
C MET A 75 -2.17 17.52 -4.87
N ILE A 76 -1.77 16.29 -5.19
CA ILE A 76 -1.85 15.17 -4.23
C ILE A 76 -0.85 15.37 -3.09
N ALA A 77 0.36 15.86 -3.41
CA ALA A 77 1.38 16.13 -2.39
C ALA A 77 0.90 17.17 -1.37
N GLN A 78 0.18 18.21 -1.83
CA GLN A 78 -0.42 19.24 -0.97
C GLN A 78 -1.65 18.73 -0.20
N HIS A 79 -2.42 17.82 -0.80
CA HIS A 79 -3.69 17.34 -0.25
C HIS A 79 -3.83 15.81 -0.35
N PRO A 80 -3.02 15.04 0.42
CA PRO A 80 -2.92 13.58 0.26
C PRO A 80 -4.18 12.82 0.65
N THR A 81 -5.10 13.44 1.38
CA THR A 81 -6.36 12.85 1.84
C THR A 81 -7.53 13.11 0.89
N GLU A 82 -7.35 13.95 -0.15
CA GLU A 82 -8.42 14.25 -1.10
C GLU A 82 -8.74 13.04 -1.98
N SER A 83 -10.04 12.83 -2.21
CA SER A 83 -10.50 11.80 -3.13
C SER A 83 -10.20 12.19 -4.58
N THR A 84 -10.06 11.19 -5.45
CA THR A 84 -9.94 11.39 -6.91
C THR A 84 -11.07 12.23 -7.51
N ARG A 85 -12.25 12.30 -6.85
CA ARG A 85 -13.37 13.13 -7.29
C ARG A 85 -13.12 14.61 -6.97
N GLN A 86 -12.65 14.91 -5.78
CA GLN A 86 -12.32 16.29 -5.37
C GLN A 86 -11.18 16.85 -6.24
N ILE A 87 -10.13 16.05 -6.44
CA ILE A 87 -9.00 16.43 -7.30
C ILE A 87 -9.48 16.69 -8.74
N ALA A 88 -10.33 15.83 -9.31
CA ALA A 88 -10.90 16.04 -10.64
C ALA A 88 -11.72 17.34 -10.75
N VAL A 89 -12.48 17.69 -9.71
CA VAL A 89 -13.23 18.96 -9.65
C VAL A 89 -12.27 20.16 -9.59
N ARG A 90 -11.21 20.11 -8.78
CA ARG A 90 -10.20 21.18 -8.71
C ARG A 90 -9.45 21.35 -10.04
N LEU A 91 -9.09 20.25 -10.70
CA LEU A 91 -8.48 20.28 -12.03
C LEU A 91 -9.44 20.88 -13.06
N SER A 92 -10.72 20.52 -13.02
CA SER A 92 -11.72 21.09 -13.92
C SER A 92 -11.88 22.61 -13.73
N LYS A 93 -11.77 23.12 -12.50
CA LYS A 93 -11.77 24.58 -12.23
C LYS A 93 -10.54 25.28 -12.81
N LYS A 94 -9.42 24.57 -12.96
CA LYS A 94 -8.20 25.05 -13.63
C LYS A 94 -8.20 24.79 -15.15
N GLY A 95 -9.35 24.46 -15.74
CA GLY A 95 -9.50 24.20 -17.18
C GLY A 95 -9.11 22.78 -17.63
N VAL A 96 -8.72 21.91 -16.70
CA VAL A 96 -8.23 20.56 -17.00
C VAL A 96 -9.33 19.52 -16.71
N LYS A 97 -10.10 19.15 -17.75
CA LYS A 97 -11.17 18.15 -17.64
C LYS A 97 -10.61 16.74 -17.78
N ILE A 98 -10.39 16.06 -16.66
CA ILE A 98 -9.85 14.69 -16.62
C ILE A 98 -10.83 13.75 -15.90
N SER A 99 -10.99 12.54 -16.43
CA SER A 99 -11.79 11.50 -15.79
C SER A 99 -11.10 10.92 -14.55
N LYS A 100 -11.88 10.42 -13.59
CA LYS A 100 -11.34 9.75 -12.39
C LYS A 100 -10.45 8.55 -12.73
N THR A 101 -10.75 7.84 -13.81
CA THR A 101 -9.98 6.68 -14.27
C THR A 101 -8.62 7.11 -14.83
N THR A 102 -8.59 8.17 -15.64
CA THR A 102 -7.33 8.77 -16.11
C THR A 102 -6.49 9.23 -14.92
N LEU A 103 -7.09 9.91 -13.95
CA LEU A 103 -6.41 10.41 -12.77
C LEU A 103 -5.75 9.27 -11.96
N ARG A 104 -6.47 8.17 -11.71
CA ARG A 104 -5.91 6.98 -11.05
C ARG A 104 -4.77 6.34 -11.85
N ARG A 105 -4.88 6.32 -13.18
CA ARG A 105 -3.80 5.82 -14.04
C ARG A 105 -2.55 6.68 -13.89
N ARG A 106 -2.70 8.01 -13.88
CA ARG A 106 -1.59 8.95 -13.64
C ARG A 106 -0.94 8.73 -12.27
N PHE A 107 -1.74 8.52 -11.23
CA PHE A 107 -1.22 8.22 -9.89
C PHE A 107 -0.37 6.95 -9.88
N LYS A 108 -0.86 5.87 -10.53
CA LYS A 108 -0.12 4.61 -10.61
C LYS A 108 1.16 4.74 -11.45
N GLU A 109 1.12 5.49 -12.54
CA GLU A 109 2.31 5.78 -13.36
C GLU A 109 3.36 6.59 -12.58
N ALA A 110 2.93 7.47 -11.67
CA ALA A 110 3.81 8.21 -10.75
C ALA A 110 4.25 7.39 -9.51
N GLY A 111 3.95 6.09 -9.45
CA GLY A 111 4.32 5.22 -8.32
C GLY A 111 3.45 5.39 -7.06
N LEU A 112 2.38 6.19 -7.12
CA LEU A 112 1.50 6.42 -5.98
C LEU A 112 0.51 5.26 -5.80
N GLN A 113 0.30 4.89 -4.55
CA GLN A 113 -0.62 3.82 -4.17
C GLN A 113 -1.67 4.32 -3.17
N LEU A 114 -2.89 3.81 -3.31
CA LEU A 114 -3.95 4.08 -2.35
C LEU A 114 -3.72 3.23 -1.10
N MET A 115 -3.34 3.88 0.00
CA MET A 115 -3.12 3.22 1.29
C MET A 115 -4.10 3.74 2.35
N LYS A 116 -4.30 2.95 3.41
CA LYS A 116 -5.00 3.44 4.60
C LYS A 116 -4.05 4.36 5.38
N PRO A 117 -4.48 5.54 5.81
CA PRO A 117 -3.68 6.38 6.70
C PRO A 117 -3.35 5.64 8.00
N THR A 118 -2.12 5.79 8.49
CA THR A 118 -1.74 5.32 9.82
C THR A 118 -2.33 6.25 10.87
N SER A 119 -3.15 5.70 11.77
CA SER A 119 -3.70 6.48 12.89
C SER A 119 -2.59 6.77 13.90
N LYS A 120 -2.48 8.05 14.30
CA LYS A 120 -1.63 8.50 15.39
C LYS A 120 -2.48 9.36 16.35
N PRO A 121 -2.19 9.34 17.66
CA PRO A 121 -2.84 10.26 18.59
C PRO A 121 -2.62 11.71 18.17
N LEU A 122 -3.65 12.55 18.29
CA LEU A 122 -3.52 13.98 18.07
C LEU A 122 -2.77 14.59 19.26
N LEU A 123 -1.57 15.12 19.01
CA LEU A 123 -0.75 15.77 20.03
C LEU A 123 -0.92 17.28 19.94
N THR A 124 -1.10 17.93 21.09
CA THR A 124 -1.02 19.38 21.21
C THR A 124 0.45 19.82 21.27
N ALA A 125 0.73 21.11 21.08
CA ALA A 125 2.09 21.63 21.22
C ALA A 125 2.66 21.37 22.63
N ASP A 126 1.82 21.46 23.66
CA ASP A 126 2.17 21.15 25.04
C ASP A 126 2.56 19.67 25.24
N HIS A 127 1.78 18.74 24.65
CA HIS A 127 2.13 17.31 24.70
C HIS A 127 3.50 17.03 24.06
N ILE A 128 3.78 17.68 22.93
CA ILE A 128 5.07 17.51 22.23
C ILE A 128 6.22 18.00 23.12
N LYS A 129 6.07 19.18 23.73
CA LYS A 129 7.09 19.76 24.61
C LYS A 129 7.39 18.87 25.81
N LYS A 130 6.35 18.45 26.54
CA LYS A 130 6.46 17.58 27.72
C LYS A 130 7.06 16.22 27.40
N ARG A 131 6.68 15.60 26.27
CA ARG A 131 7.34 14.37 25.78
C ARG A 131 8.81 14.57 25.52
N LEU A 132 9.17 15.68 24.88
CA LEU A 132 10.57 16.00 24.58
C LEU A 132 11.38 16.19 25.87
N GLU A 133 10.87 17.00 26.80
CA GLU A 133 11.49 17.21 28.12
C GLU A 133 11.66 15.88 28.87
N TRP A 134 10.63 15.04 28.88
CA TRP A 134 10.72 13.72 29.51
C TRP A 134 11.78 12.83 28.85
N THR A 135 11.85 12.79 27.52
CA THR A 135 12.87 11.99 26.82
C THR A 135 14.29 12.47 27.09
N ILE A 136 14.50 13.79 27.19
CA ILE A 136 15.81 14.36 27.52
C ILE A 136 16.18 14.02 28.98
N GLN A 137 15.24 14.18 29.91
CA GLN A 137 15.46 13.88 31.33
C GLN A 137 15.76 12.39 31.59
N HIS A 138 15.23 11.49 30.75
CA HIS A 138 15.37 10.04 30.94
C HIS A 138 16.32 9.39 29.92
N GLN A 139 17.15 10.18 29.23
CA GLN A 139 18.06 9.67 28.20
C GLN A 139 19.11 8.70 28.77
N ASP A 140 19.62 8.98 29.97
CA ASP A 140 20.69 8.21 30.63
C ASP A 140 20.16 7.21 31.67
N VAL A 141 18.85 6.92 31.67
CA VAL A 141 18.24 5.97 32.61
C VAL A 141 18.61 4.53 32.24
N ASP A 142 19.01 3.75 33.24
CA ASP A 142 19.19 2.30 33.06
C ASP A 142 17.82 1.59 32.98
N TRP A 143 17.33 1.42 31.76
CA TRP A 143 16.08 0.71 31.47
C TRP A 143 16.07 -0.75 31.92
N ASN A 144 17.23 -1.34 32.24
CA ASN A 144 17.29 -2.68 32.82
C ASN A 144 16.68 -2.72 34.22
N GLN A 145 16.71 -1.59 34.93
CA GLN A 145 16.19 -1.44 36.28
C GLN A 145 14.75 -0.89 36.30
N VAL A 146 14.07 -0.83 35.15
CA VAL A 146 12.73 -0.23 35.04
C VAL A 146 11.67 -1.31 34.92
N ILE A 147 10.59 -1.17 35.71
CA ILE A 147 9.34 -1.91 35.51
C ILE A 147 8.34 -1.01 34.81
N PHE A 148 7.87 -1.48 33.66
CA PHE A 148 6.77 -0.86 32.92
C PHE A 148 5.45 -1.45 33.38
N THR A 149 4.46 -0.60 33.61
CA THR A 149 3.09 -1.04 33.92
C THR A 149 2.11 -0.40 32.96
N ASP A 150 1.11 -1.16 32.49
CA ASP A 150 0.05 -0.62 31.65
C ASP A 150 -1.28 -1.37 31.86
N GLU A 151 -2.36 -0.74 31.41
CA GLU A 151 -3.70 -1.31 31.39
C GLU A 151 -4.15 -1.53 29.95
N SER A 152 -4.64 -2.74 29.66
CA SER A 152 -5.29 -3.04 28.39
C SER A 152 -6.74 -3.44 28.58
N SER A 153 -7.55 -3.14 27.56
CA SER A 153 -8.99 -3.33 27.55
C SER A 153 -9.40 -4.24 26.39
N PHE A 154 -9.87 -5.44 26.70
CA PHE A 154 -10.34 -6.42 25.72
C PHE A 154 -11.87 -6.40 25.64
N HIS A 155 -12.39 -6.22 24.43
CA HIS A 155 -13.82 -6.28 24.16
C HIS A 155 -14.16 -7.64 23.55
N MET A 156 -15.06 -8.37 24.19
CA MET A 156 -15.55 -9.63 23.64
C MET A 156 -16.48 -9.40 22.44
N LYS A 157 -16.50 -10.36 21.52
CA LYS A 157 -17.40 -10.39 20.33
C LYS A 157 -17.19 -9.24 19.33
N GLN A 158 -16.11 -8.47 19.41
CA GLN A 158 -15.68 -7.55 18.36
C GLN A 158 -14.81 -8.28 17.31
N VAL A 159 -15.42 -9.12 16.47
CA VAL A 159 -14.69 -9.75 15.36
C VAL A 159 -15.04 -9.03 14.07
N ILE A 160 -14.05 -8.38 13.45
CA ILE A 160 -14.18 -7.84 12.10
C ILE A 160 -14.14 -9.03 11.13
N ARG A 161 -15.31 -9.47 10.67
CA ARG A 161 -15.42 -10.56 9.68
C ARG A 161 -15.50 -9.98 8.28
N ARG A 162 -14.59 -10.42 7.39
CA ARG A 162 -14.77 -10.24 5.94
C ARG A 162 -15.66 -11.38 5.45
N VAL A 163 -16.66 -11.04 4.64
CA VAL A 163 -17.61 -12.01 4.08
C VAL A 163 -17.53 -12.01 2.57
N TRP A 164 -17.59 -13.20 1.97
CA TRP A 164 -17.77 -13.38 0.53
C TRP A 164 -19.27 -13.36 0.24
N LYS A 165 -19.74 -12.43 -0.60
CA LYS A 165 -21.14 -12.30 -0.99
C LYS A 165 -21.27 -11.81 -2.42
N LYS A 166 -22.43 -12.05 -3.06
CA LYS A 166 -22.67 -11.51 -4.39
C LYS A 166 -22.88 -9.99 -4.31
N ARG A 167 -22.62 -9.31 -5.43
CA ARG A 167 -22.80 -7.85 -5.54
C ARG A 167 -24.26 -7.49 -5.35
N GLY A 168 -24.56 -6.63 -4.38
CA GLY A 168 -25.92 -6.15 -4.09
C GLY A 168 -26.61 -6.86 -2.91
N GLU A 169 -26.12 -8.03 -2.50
CA GLU A 169 -26.68 -8.73 -1.35
C GLU A 169 -26.33 -8.02 -0.03
N LYS A 170 -27.27 -7.97 0.91
CA LYS A 170 -27.02 -7.52 2.28
C LYS A 170 -26.74 -8.73 3.15
N TYR A 171 -25.69 -8.66 3.97
CA TYR A 171 -25.36 -9.68 4.95
C TYR A 171 -25.41 -9.03 6.33
N TYR A 172 -26.17 -9.63 7.24
CA TYR A 172 -26.40 -9.11 8.58
C TYR A 172 -25.67 -9.98 9.59
N VAL A 173 -24.92 -9.34 10.49
CA VAL A 173 -24.30 -9.99 11.64
C VAL A 173 -24.96 -9.41 12.88
N SER A 174 -25.52 -10.28 13.71
CA SER A 174 -26.06 -9.87 15.01
C SER A 174 -24.93 -9.38 15.91
N THR A 175 -25.03 -8.12 16.35
CA THR A 175 -24.07 -7.50 17.25
C THR A 175 -24.72 -7.19 18.60
N VAL A 176 -23.90 -7.19 19.65
CA VAL A 176 -24.34 -6.77 20.99
C VAL A 176 -24.08 -5.27 21.12
N LYS A 177 -25.08 -4.49 21.56
CA LYS A 177 -24.95 -3.03 21.70
C LYS A 177 -23.82 -2.62 22.67
N HIS A 178 -23.67 -3.38 23.76
CA HIS A 178 -22.64 -3.17 24.78
C HIS A 178 -21.86 -4.48 24.97
N PRO A 179 -20.78 -4.70 24.21
CA PRO A 179 -19.97 -5.90 24.35
C PRO A 179 -19.34 -5.96 25.74
N VAL A 180 -19.23 -7.17 26.29
CA VAL A 180 -18.55 -7.40 27.57
C VAL A 180 -17.09 -6.97 27.44
N LYS A 181 -16.65 -6.10 28.34
CA LYS A 181 -15.29 -5.60 28.41
C LYS A 181 -14.57 -6.24 29.60
N ILE A 182 -13.36 -6.72 29.38
CA ILE A 182 -12.45 -7.18 30.43
C ILE A 182 -11.21 -6.31 30.39
N HIS A 183 -10.84 -5.78 31.54
CA HIS A 183 -9.61 -5.04 31.74
C HIS A 183 -8.54 -5.97 32.27
N VAL A 184 -7.31 -5.75 31.82
CA VAL A 184 -6.13 -6.47 32.28
C VAL A 184 -5.10 -5.42 32.63
N TRP A 185 -4.64 -5.46 33.87
CA TRP A 185 -3.43 -4.76 34.28
C TRP A 185 -2.27 -5.73 34.26
N GLY A 186 -1.11 -5.26 33.83
CA GLY A 186 0.11 -6.04 33.86
C GLY A 186 1.34 -5.15 33.98
N CYS A 187 2.45 -5.80 34.33
CA CYS A 187 3.75 -5.17 34.34
C CYS A 187 4.82 -6.10 33.75
N PHE A 188 5.90 -5.51 33.26
CA PHE A 188 7.07 -6.25 32.77
C PHE A 188 8.34 -5.42 32.95
N SER A 189 9.46 -6.12 33.03
CA SER A 189 10.81 -5.55 33.02
C SER A 189 11.72 -6.41 32.16
N LYS A 190 13.00 -6.02 32.06
CA LYS A 190 14.01 -6.88 31.42
C LYS A 190 14.07 -8.29 32.02
N HIS A 191 13.77 -8.42 33.32
CA HIS A 191 13.84 -9.69 34.04
C HIS A 191 12.62 -10.59 33.80
N GLY A 192 11.60 -10.10 33.10
CA GLY A 192 10.43 -10.88 32.71
C GLY A 192 9.12 -10.18 32.99
N PHE A 193 8.05 -10.97 32.95
CA PHE A 193 6.68 -10.49 33.16
C PHE A 193 6.30 -10.60 34.63
N GLY A 194 5.65 -9.55 35.13
CA GLY A 194 4.96 -9.59 36.41
C GLY A 194 3.58 -10.24 36.28
N LYS A 195 2.81 -10.19 37.38
CA LYS A 195 1.50 -10.80 37.43
C LYS A 195 0.46 -10.01 36.63
N LEU A 196 -0.39 -10.72 35.89
CA LEU A 196 -1.56 -10.15 35.22
C LEU A 196 -2.77 -10.16 36.15
N VAL A 197 -3.42 -9.01 36.28
CA VAL A 197 -4.63 -8.84 37.09
C VAL A 197 -5.80 -8.56 36.17
N LEU A 198 -6.77 -9.48 36.13
CA LEU A 198 -7.99 -9.32 35.35
C LEU A 198 -9.10 -8.74 36.19
N PHE A 199 -9.83 -7.78 35.65
CA PHE A 199 -10.97 -7.17 36.33
C PHE A 199 -12.01 -6.64 35.34
N ARG A 200 -13.24 -6.45 35.81
CA ARG A 200 -14.38 -5.97 34.99
C ARG A 200 -14.85 -4.57 35.35
N LYS A 201 -14.41 -4.04 36.49
CA LYS A 201 -14.77 -2.72 36.99
C LYS A 201 -13.85 -1.64 36.41
N THR A 202 -14.25 -0.38 36.50
CA THR A 202 -13.35 0.74 36.20
C THR A 202 -12.18 0.74 37.18
N LEU A 203 -10.98 0.97 36.67
CA LEU A 203 -9.77 1.07 37.47
C LEU A 203 -9.74 2.44 38.18
N ASN A 204 -10.07 2.46 39.46
CA ASN A 204 -9.97 3.67 40.29
C ASN A 204 -8.62 3.71 41.02
N SER A 205 -8.27 4.86 41.58
CA SER A 205 -7.00 5.07 42.30
C SER A 205 -6.82 4.09 43.48
N GLU A 206 -7.88 3.84 44.25
CA GLU A 206 -7.83 2.91 45.39
C GLU A 206 -7.52 1.47 44.94
N PHE A 207 -8.15 1.02 43.85
CA PHE A 207 -7.92 -0.31 43.29
C PHE A 207 -6.54 -0.41 42.64
N MET A 208 -6.06 0.64 41.99
CA MET A 208 -4.67 0.74 41.53
C MET A 208 -3.67 0.56 42.66
N CYS A 209 -3.85 1.29 43.77
CA CYS A 209 -3.01 1.15 44.94
C CYS A 209 -3.03 -0.28 45.52
N LYS A 210 -4.18 -0.96 45.49
CA LYS A 210 -4.30 -2.36 45.91
C LYS A 210 -3.52 -3.29 44.98
N ILE A 211 -3.64 -3.13 43.66
CA ILE A 211 -2.86 -3.89 42.67
C ILE A 211 -1.37 -3.67 42.87
N TYR A 212 -0.95 -2.42 43.08
CA TYR A 212 0.47 -2.12 43.26
C TYR A 212 1.04 -2.76 44.53
N LYS A 213 0.31 -2.66 45.65
CA LYS A 213 0.74 -3.29 46.92
C LYS A 213 0.83 -4.80 46.83
N ASN A 214 -0.16 -5.43 46.19
CA ASN A 214 -0.30 -6.89 46.20
C ASN A 214 0.48 -7.59 45.08
N ASP A 215 0.60 -6.96 43.91
CA ASP A 215 1.09 -7.62 42.70
C ASP A 215 2.37 -6.97 42.14
N LEU A 216 2.51 -5.63 42.24
CA LEU A 216 3.68 -4.91 41.70
C LEU A 216 4.89 -4.94 42.66
N LEU A 217 4.72 -4.51 43.90
CA LEU A 217 5.81 -4.39 44.87
C LEU A 217 6.48 -5.74 45.17
N PRO A 218 5.76 -6.87 45.33
CA PRO A 218 6.41 -8.17 45.50
C PRO A 218 7.23 -8.60 44.28
N SER A 219 6.89 -8.10 43.09
CA SER A 219 7.61 -8.35 41.84
C SER A 219 8.83 -7.42 41.66
N ALA A 220 8.93 -6.34 42.44
CA ALA A 220 9.94 -5.29 42.29
C ALA A 220 11.15 -5.41 43.24
N LYS A 221 11.37 -6.58 43.85
CA LYS A 221 12.23 -6.78 45.04
C LYS A 221 13.72 -6.39 44.96
N ASN A 222 14.24 -5.87 43.84
CA ASN A 222 15.68 -5.57 43.67
C ASN A 222 15.96 -4.15 43.14
N GLY A 223 15.53 -3.09 43.85
CA GLY A 223 15.94 -1.71 43.51
C GLY A 223 15.39 -1.17 42.18
N LEU A 224 14.33 -1.79 41.65
CA LEU A 224 13.74 -1.44 40.37
C LEU A 224 12.90 -0.15 40.48
N VAL A 225 13.11 0.77 39.55
CA VAL A 225 12.31 2.00 39.39
C VAL A 225 11.03 1.65 38.64
N ILE A 226 9.87 2.03 39.19
CA ILE A 226 8.59 1.80 38.55
C ILE A 226 8.27 3.01 37.67
N ILE A 227 8.08 2.77 36.36
CA ILE A 227 7.55 3.78 35.45
C ILE A 227 6.15 3.35 35.03
N THR A 228 5.17 4.12 35.48
CA THR A 228 3.79 4.03 34.99
C THR A 228 3.68 4.82 33.70
N ILE A 229 3.36 4.17 32.57
CA ILE A 229 3.18 4.85 31.27
C ILE A 229 1.83 5.60 31.22
N THR A 230 1.13 5.71 32.35
CA THR A 230 -0.18 6.35 32.45
C THR A 230 -0.03 7.85 32.65
N GLY A 231 -0.11 8.60 31.56
CA GLY A 231 -0.28 10.04 31.61
C GLY A 231 0.23 10.69 30.35
N ASN A 232 -0.57 11.56 29.75
CA ASN A 232 -0.12 12.45 28.69
C ASN A 232 1.09 13.27 29.20
N PHE A 233 2.30 12.77 28.93
CA PHE A 233 3.38 13.65 28.55
C PHE A 233 2.93 14.37 27.29
#